data_AF-A0AAU6AD54-F1
#
_entry.id   AF-A0AAU6AD54-F1
#
_cell.length_a   1.000
_cell.length_b   1.000
_cell.length_c   1.000
_cell.angle_alpha   90.00
_cell.angle_beta   90.00
_cell.angle_gamma   90.00
#
_symmetry.space_group_name_H-M   'P 1'
#
loop_
_entity.id
_entity.type
_entity.pdbx_description
1 polymer ?
#
loop_
_entity_poly.entity_id
_entity_poly.type
_entity_poly.pdbx_seq_one_letter_code
_entity_poly.pdbx_strand_id
1 'polypeptide(L)'
;MLGPQWSTLRRPPAPDWLSLTDRASHLRLRGGRSPQSLIGPSLVARRVTAARCAFEATMEYRPRTFQQLAGITAYYNTRTWYFLHVTADDEGRAVLRVAARDRGALTVDEAGGEPLGATTRLRLGLDLDGSALRFR
;
A
#
# COMPACT_ATOMS: atom_id res chain seq x y z
N MET A 1 -8.03 -19.04 3.18
CA MET A 1 -8.60 -17.84 3.85
C MET A 1 -7.48 -16.95 4.35
N LEU A 2 -7.74 -15.66 4.60
CA LEU A 2 -6.80 -14.80 5.30
C LEU A 2 -6.59 -15.30 6.73
N GLY A 3 -5.38 -15.17 7.26
CA GLY A 3 -5.08 -15.47 8.67
C GLY A 3 -5.79 -14.49 9.62
N PRO A 4 -6.05 -14.90 10.88
CA PRO A 4 -6.86 -14.14 11.85
C PRO A 4 -6.26 -12.77 12.25
N GLN A 5 -4.95 -12.59 12.06
CA GLN A 5 -4.27 -11.33 12.31
C GLN A 5 -4.55 -10.25 11.26
N TRP A 6 -5.10 -10.65 10.11
CA TRP A 6 -5.41 -9.76 9.00
C TRP A 6 -6.85 -9.27 9.07
N SER A 7 -7.04 -8.01 8.72
CA SER A 7 -8.35 -7.36 8.67
C SER A 7 -8.46 -6.52 7.40
N THR A 8 -9.70 -6.34 6.95
CA THR A 8 -10.03 -5.47 5.83
C THR A 8 -10.80 -4.24 6.33
N LEU A 9 -10.73 -3.13 5.61
CA LEU A 9 -11.37 -1.89 6.04
C LEU A 9 -12.82 -1.84 5.57
N ARG A 10 -13.77 -2.24 6.44
CA ARG A 10 -15.23 -2.16 6.22
C ARG A 10 -15.75 -2.85 4.95
N ARG A 11 -14.93 -3.70 4.31
CA ARG A 11 -15.26 -4.47 3.10
C ARG A 11 -14.88 -5.93 3.33
N PRO A 12 -15.84 -6.87 3.46
CA PRO A 12 -15.50 -8.29 3.58
C PRO A 12 -14.65 -8.79 2.40
N PRO A 13 -13.74 -9.75 2.62
CA PRO A 13 -13.03 -10.42 1.53
C PRO A 13 -14.02 -11.02 0.53
N ALA A 14 -13.84 -10.69 -0.76
CA ALA A 14 -14.70 -11.18 -1.83
C ALA A 14 -13.90 -11.33 -3.15
N PRO A 15 -14.27 -12.28 -4.04
CA PRO A 15 -13.48 -12.64 -5.22
C PRO A 15 -13.25 -11.50 -6.22
N ASP A 16 -14.16 -10.53 -6.26
CA ASP A 16 -14.10 -9.33 -7.11
C ASP A 16 -12.90 -8.44 -6.79
N TRP A 17 -12.29 -8.56 -5.61
CA TRP A 17 -11.15 -7.71 -5.22
C TRP A 17 -10.03 -8.39 -4.48
N LEU A 18 -10.28 -9.54 -3.85
CA LEU A 18 -9.29 -10.27 -3.07
C LEU A 18 -9.29 -11.74 -3.49
N SER A 19 -8.11 -12.26 -3.81
CA SER A 19 -7.93 -13.70 -4.06
C SER A 19 -6.64 -14.22 -3.45
N LEU A 20 -6.73 -15.43 -2.90
CA LEU A 20 -5.59 -16.24 -2.42
C LEU A 20 -5.33 -17.44 -3.32
N THR A 21 -6.14 -17.62 -4.37
CA THR A 21 -6.15 -18.81 -5.23
C THR A 21 -5.79 -18.49 -6.68
N ASP A 22 -5.92 -17.23 -7.11
CA ASP A 22 -5.56 -16.79 -8.48
C ASP A 22 -4.09 -17.04 -8.80
N ARG A 23 -3.23 -17.05 -7.77
CA ARG A 23 -1.83 -17.45 -7.84
C ARG A 23 -1.42 -18.04 -6.50
N ALA A 24 -1.04 -19.31 -6.47
CA ALA A 24 -0.62 -19.99 -5.25
C ALA A 24 0.48 -19.19 -4.52
N SER A 25 0.40 -19.18 -3.19
CA SER A 25 1.33 -18.46 -2.30
C SER A 25 1.35 -16.94 -2.43
N HIS A 26 0.33 -16.33 -3.05
CA HIS A 26 0.20 -14.88 -3.18
C HIS A 26 -1.16 -14.38 -2.69
N LEU A 27 -1.17 -13.18 -2.11
CA LEU A 27 -2.38 -12.38 -1.94
C LEU A 27 -2.51 -11.45 -3.15
N ARG A 28 -3.57 -11.62 -3.95
CA ARG A 28 -3.91 -10.71 -5.04
C ARG A 28 -4.97 -9.72 -4.57
N LEU A 29 -4.66 -8.44 -4.70
CA LEU A 29 -5.60 -7.33 -4.52
C LEU A 29 -5.87 -6.69 -5.89
N ARG A 30 -7.15 -6.48 -6.23
CA ARG A 30 -7.56 -5.68 -7.39
C ARG A 30 -7.82 -4.25 -6.91
N GLY A 31 -7.46 -3.27 -7.74
CA GLY A 31 -7.61 -1.85 -7.42
C GLY A 31 -9.02 -1.52 -6.93
N GLY A 32 -9.10 -0.81 -5.82
CA GLY A 32 -10.34 -0.31 -5.23
C GLY A 32 -10.32 1.21 -5.16
N ARG A 33 -11.07 1.77 -4.21
CA ARG A 33 -11.03 3.20 -3.92
C ARG A 33 -9.79 3.55 -3.09
N SER A 34 -9.41 4.82 -3.13
CA SER A 34 -8.28 5.39 -2.37
C SER A 34 -8.37 5.08 -0.87
N PRO A 35 -7.24 5.05 -0.13
CA PRO A 35 -7.23 4.88 1.33
C PRO A 35 -8.06 5.91 2.11
N GLN A 36 -8.27 7.11 1.55
CA GLN A 36 -9.14 8.15 2.12
C GLN A 36 -10.64 7.87 1.95
N SER A 37 -11.02 6.86 1.16
CA SER A 37 -12.42 6.51 0.92
C SER A 37 -13.00 5.75 2.11
N LEU A 38 -14.23 6.10 2.50
CA LEU A 38 -14.99 5.34 3.50
C LEU A 38 -15.60 4.05 2.92
N ILE A 39 -15.60 3.91 1.59
CA ILE A 39 -16.30 2.84 0.87
C ILE A 39 -15.34 2.19 -0.15
N GLY A 40 -15.29 0.86 -0.15
CA GLY A 40 -14.60 0.08 -1.17
C GLY A 40 -13.06 0.22 -1.27
N PRO A 41 -12.29 0.54 -0.21
CA PRO A 41 -10.83 0.47 -0.31
C PRO A 41 -10.38 -1.00 -0.43
N SER A 42 -9.37 -1.26 -1.26
CA SER A 42 -8.70 -2.56 -1.34
C SER A 42 -7.51 -2.57 -0.37
N LEU A 43 -7.80 -2.71 0.92
CA LEU A 43 -6.82 -2.65 2.00
C LEU A 43 -6.92 -3.90 2.89
N VAL A 44 -5.79 -4.58 3.05
CA VAL A 44 -5.62 -5.68 4.01
C VAL A 44 -4.47 -5.28 4.93
N ALA A 45 -4.73 -5.23 6.23
CA ALA A 45 -3.75 -4.78 7.22
C ALA A 45 -3.81 -5.62 8.49
N ARG A 46 -2.78 -5.50 9.31
CA ARG A 46 -2.72 -6.08 10.64
C ARG A 46 -2.39 -5.00 11.66
N ARG A 47 -2.75 -5.23 12.93
CA ARG A 47 -2.44 -4.28 14.01
C ARG A 47 -0.94 -4.22 14.26
N VAL A 48 -0.44 -3.01 14.52
CA VAL A 48 0.86 -2.77 15.17
C VAL A 48 0.69 -3.08 16.66
N THR A 49 1.54 -3.95 17.21
CA THR A 49 1.42 -4.43 18.60
C THR A 49 2.64 -4.11 19.46
N ALA A 50 3.65 -3.43 18.90
CA ALA A 50 4.86 -3.02 19.60
C ALA A 50 5.29 -1.63 19.13
N ALA A 51 5.92 -0.85 20.03
CA ALA A 51 6.46 0.47 19.70
C ALA A 51 7.66 0.39 18.74
N ARG A 52 8.35 -0.74 18.70
CA ARG A 52 9.43 -1.05 17.75
C ARG A 52 9.06 -2.30 16.97
N CYS A 53 8.84 -2.16 15.66
CA CYS A 53 8.58 -3.30 14.81
C CYS A 53 8.87 -2.98 13.34
N ALA A 54 8.95 -4.03 12.52
CA ALA A 54 9.10 -3.91 11.08
C ALA A 54 7.96 -4.66 10.38
N PHE A 55 7.58 -4.15 9.21
CA PHE A 55 6.68 -4.81 8.28
C PHE A 55 7.32 -4.82 6.89
N GLU A 56 7.25 -5.96 6.21
CA GLU A 56 7.78 -6.10 4.86
C GLU A 56 6.82 -6.92 4.01
N ALA A 57 6.74 -6.55 2.73
CA ALA A 57 6.00 -7.29 1.72
C ALA A 57 6.78 -7.30 0.41
N THR A 58 6.75 -8.44 -0.29
CA THR A 58 7.19 -8.50 -1.69
C THR A 58 5.97 -8.37 -2.58
N MET A 59 5.97 -7.35 -3.43
CA MET A 59 4.87 -7.01 -4.32
C MET A 59 5.30 -7.18 -5.77
N GLU A 60 4.42 -7.73 -6.59
CA GLU A 60 4.54 -7.66 -8.05
C GLU A 60 3.46 -6.74 -8.60
N TYR A 61 3.86 -5.67 -9.31
CA TYR A 61 2.94 -4.66 -9.80
C TYR A 61 3.45 -3.97 -11.06
N ARG A 62 2.52 -3.57 -11.95
CA ARG A 62 2.78 -2.86 -13.20
C ARG A 62 1.69 -1.80 -13.40
N PRO A 63 1.88 -0.55 -12.93
CA PRO A 63 0.91 0.51 -13.14
C PRO A 63 0.88 0.90 -14.62
N ARG A 64 -0.30 1.32 -15.11
CA ARG A 64 -0.47 1.89 -16.46
C ARG A 64 -0.76 3.39 -16.46
N THR A 65 -1.22 3.92 -15.32
CA THR A 65 -1.58 5.34 -15.16
C THR A 65 -1.25 5.78 -13.74
N PHE A 66 -1.08 7.09 -13.55
CA PHE A 66 -0.81 7.69 -12.23
C PHE A 66 -1.92 7.43 -11.20
N GLN A 67 -3.13 7.03 -11.64
CA GLN A 67 -4.27 6.70 -10.78
C GLN A 67 -4.18 5.28 -10.20
N GLN A 68 -3.24 4.46 -10.66
CA GLN A 68 -3.05 3.08 -10.25
C GLN A 68 -1.90 2.97 -9.26
N LEU A 69 -2.26 2.85 -7.98
CA LEU A 69 -1.30 2.78 -6.88
C LEU A 69 -1.38 1.42 -6.19
N ALA A 70 -0.23 0.83 -5.86
CA ALA A 70 -0.13 -0.34 -4.99
C ALA A 70 1.15 -0.29 -4.14
N GLY A 71 1.09 -0.78 -2.91
CA GLY A 71 2.25 -0.77 -2.00
C GLY A 71 1.90 -1.15 -0.58
N ILE A 72 2.65 -0.61 0.38
CA ILE A 72 2.50 -0.86 1.82
C ILE A 72 2.13 0.42 2.56
N THR A 73 1.32 0.31 3.62
CA THR A 73 0.83 1.48 4.37
C THR A 73 0.90 1.28 5.88
N ALA A 74 1.27 2.36 6.59
CA ALA A 74 0.89 2.54 7.98
C ALA A 74 -0.42 3.32 8.00
N TYR A 75 -1.51 2.64 8.36
CA TYR A 75 -2.85 3.21 8.28
C TYR A 75 -3.48 3.32 9.66
N TYR A 76 -3.91 4.53 10.03
CA TYR A 76 -4.69 4.76 11.25
C TYR A 76 -6.18 4.95 10.90
N ASN A 77 -6.49 5.96 10.07
CA ASN A 77 -7.83 6.24 9.59
C ASN A 77 -7.77 6.99 8.25
N THR A 78 -8.91 7.41 7.68
CA THR A 78 -8.96 8.08 6.38
C THR A 78 -8.26 9.44 6.33
N ARG A 79 -7.94 10.02 7.50
CA ARG A 79 -7.26 11.31 7.68
C ARG A 79 -5.80 11.19 8.10
N THR A 80 -5.36 10.00 8.52
CA THR A 80 -3.99 9.74 8.98
C THR A 80 -3.49 8.40 8.45
N TRP A 81 -2.59 8.46 7.47
CA TRP A 81 -1.94 7.29 6.87
C TRP A 81 -0.65 7.69 6.15
N TYR A 82 0.28 6.76 6.03
CA TYR A 82 1.51 6.89 5.25
C TYR A 82 1.58 5.73 4.26
N PHE A 83 1.95 5.99 3.02
CA PHE A 83 1.82 5.02 1.93
C PHE A 83 3.03 5.08 0.99
N LEU A 84 3.89 4.07 1.09
CA LEU A 84 4.93 3.79 0.10
C LEU A 84 4.31 2.97 -1.01
N HIS A 85 4.33 3.49 -2.23
CA HIS A 85 3.58 2.91 -3.32
C HIS A 85 4.26 3.09 -4.66
N VAL A 86 3.97 2.15 -5.55
CA VAL A 86 4.32 2.20 -6.96
C VAL A 86 3.15 2.79 -7.73
N THR A 87 3.42 3.74 -8.61
CA THR A 87 2.49 4.33 -9.56
C THR A 87 3.19 4.59 -10.90
N ALA A 88 2.50 5.19 -11.87
CA ALA A 88 3.12 5.67 -13.10
C ALA A 88 3.31 7.20 -13.06
N ASP A 89 4.41 7.69 -13.64
CA ASP A 89 4.60 9.12 -13.94
C ASP A 89 3.79 9.55 -15.18
N ASP A 90 3.96 10.80 -15.58
CA ASP A 90 3.22 11.40 -16.71
C ASP A 90 3.60 10.76 -18.06
N GLU A 91 4.79 10.16 -18.15
CA GLU A 91 5.25 9.38 -19.30
C GLU A 91 4.86 7.89 -19.22
N GLY A 92 4.12 7.48 -18.18
CA GLY A 92 3.65 6.11 -17.99
C GLY A 92 4.72 5.14 -17.43
N ARG A 93 5.87 5.65 -16.98
CA ARG A 93 6.95 4.85 -16.40
C ARG A 93 6.66 4.56 -14.93
N ALA A 94 6.99 3.34 -14.49
CA ALA A 94 6.79 2.95 -13.11
C ALA A 94 7.75 3.70 -12.18
N VAL A 95 7.20 4.33 -11.14
CA VAL A 95 7.94 5.10 -10.13
C VAL A 95 7.48 4.70 -8.73
N LEU A 96 8.42 4.66 -7.78
CA LEU A 96 8.15 4.48 -6.35
C LEU A 96 8.03 5.86 -5.69
N ARG A 97 6.94 6.09 -4.94
CA ARG A 97 6.65 7.36 -4.27
C ARG A 97 6.15 7.14 -2.85
N VAL A 98 6.21 8.20 -2.06
CA VAL A 98 5.59 8.28 -0.74
C VAL A 98 4.44 9.28 -0.79
N ALA A 99 3.29 8.88 -0.24
CA ALA A 99 2.19 9.78 0.06
C ALA A 99 1.87 9.70 1.54
N ALA A 100 1.51 10.84 2.12
CA ALA A 100 1.14 10.97 3.52
C ALA A 100 -0.16 11.76 3.64
N ARG A 101 -1.05 11.30 4.51
CA ARG A 101 -2.11 12.10 5.07
C ARG A 101 -1.79 12.29 6.54
N ASP A 102 -1.59 13.52 6.98
CA ASP A 102 -1.40 13.84 8.39
C ASP A 102 -2.50 14.80 8.85
N ARG A 103 -3.34 14.34 9.78
CA ARG A 103 -4.49 15.08 10.33
C ARG A 103 -5.37 15.73 9.25
N GLY A 104 -5.50 15.08 8.09
CA GLY A 104 -6.28 15.59 6.97
C GLY A 104 -5.52 16.47 5.98
N ALA A 105 -4.25 16.80 6.18
CA ALA A 105 -3.39 17.39 5.15
C ALA A 105 -2.78 16.29 4.26
N LEU A 106 -2.90 16.42 2.94
CA LEU A 106 -2.30 15.48 1.99
C LEU A 106 -0.96 16.03 1.50
N THR A 107 0.07 15.19 1.58
CA THR A 107 1.38 15.43 0.95
C THR A 107 1.66 14.26 0.03
N VAL A 108 1.98 14.54 -1.22
CA VAL A 108 2.47 13.55 -2.18
C VAL A 108 3.85 14.01 -2.60
N ASP A 109 4.83 13.12 -2.51
CA ASP A 109 6.14 13.41 -3.06
C ASP A 109 6.08 13.30 -4.60
N GLU A 110 5.74 14.41 -5.24
CA GLU A 110 5.68 14.51 -6.70
C GLU A 110 7.06 14.76 -7.31
N ALA A 111 8.01 15.28 -6.54
CA ALA A 111 9.33 15.67 -7.01
C ALA A 111 10.41 14.58 -6.84
N GLY A 112 10.22 13.63 -5.91
CA GLY A 112 11.24 12.66 -5.46
C GLY A 112 10.92 11.18 -5.76
N GLY A 113 10.15 10.89 -6.81
CA GLY A 113 9.84 9.51 -7.17
C GLY A 113 11.06 8.75 -7.71
N GLU A 114 11.37 7.58 -7.16
CA GLU A 114 12.47 6.72 -7.64
C GLU A 114 12.01 5.90 -8.87
N PRO A 115 12.62 6.09 -10.05
CA PRO A 115 12.27 5.33 -11.23
C PRO A 115 12.60 3.84 -11.07
N LEU A 116 11.67 2.96 -11.44
CA LEU A 116 11.85 1.51 -11.26
C LEU A 116 12.40 0.80 -12.50
N GLY A 117 12.42 1.48 -13.65
CA GLY A 117 12.81 0.89 -14.93
C GLY A 117 11.97 -0.34 -15.26
N ALA A 118 12.64 -1.47 -15.56
CA ALA A 118 11.98 -2.74 -15.84
C ALA A 118 11.62 -3.56 -14.57
N THR A 119 11.88 -3.03 -13.37
CA THR A 119 11.65 -3.73 -12.12
C THR A 119 10.16 -3.79 -11.80
N THR A 120 9.61 -5.01 -11.72
CA THR A 120 8.18 -5.22 -11.46
C THR A 120 7.91 -5.97 -10.17
N ARG A 121 8.96 -6.51 -9.53
CA ARG A 121 8.89 -7.22 -8.25
C ARG A 121 9.76 -6.50 -7.25
N LEU A 122 9.16 -5.97 -6.20
CA LEU A 122 9.79 -5.08 -5.24
C LEU A 122 9.56 -5.60 -3.83
N ARG A 123 10.61 -5.57 -3.02
CA ARG A 123 10.48 -5.77 -1.58
C ARG A 123 10.36 -4.41 -0.93
N LEU A 124 9.24 -4.15 -0.29
CA LEU A 124 8.92 -2.91 0.39
C LEU A 124 8.98 -3.15 1.89
N GLY A 125 9.55 -2.20 2.63
CA GLY A 125 9.70 -2.26 4.07
C GLY A 125 9.21 -0.99 4.78
N LEU A 126 8.74 -1.18 6.00
CA LEU A 126 8.34 -0.14 6.93
C LEU A 126 8.88 -0.50 8.30
N ASP A 127 9.69 0.39 8.87
CA ASP A 127 10.20 0.27 10.23
C ASP A 127 9.55 1.33 11.13
N LEU A 128 9.08 0.90 12.29
CA LEU A 128 8.61 1.75 13.37
C LEU A 128 9.62 1.69 14.51
N ASP A 129 10.10 2.85 14.95
CA ASP A 129 10.92 3.02 16.15
C ASP A 129 10.37 4.16 17.01
N GLY A 130 9.47 3.79 17.93
CA GLY A 130 8.76 4.76 18.77
C GLY A 130 7.85 5.67 17.93
N SER A 131 8.22 6.94 17.84
CA SER A 131 7.51 7.94 17.04
C SER A 131 8.02 8.05 15.60
N ALA A 132 9.14 7.39 15.26
CA ALA A 132 9.71 7.42 13.93
C ALA A 132 9.13 6.30 13.06
N LEU A 133 8.75 6.67 11.83
CA LEU A 133 8.39 5.75 10.75
C LEU A 133 9.37 5.95 9.59
N ARG A 134 9.96 4.86 9.11
CA ARG A 134 10.83 4.87 7.92
C ARG A 134 10.38 3.84 6.90
N PHE A 135 10.34 4.26 5.63
CA PHE A 135 10.17 3.37 4.50
C PHE A 135 11.53 2.94 3.92
N ARG A 136 11.60 1.74 3.36
CA ARG A 136 12.79 1.18 2.71
C ARG A 136 12.44 0.11 1.68
#